data_AF-A0AB36YIV1-F1
#
_entry.id   AF-A0AB36YIV1-F1
#
_cell.length_a   1.000
_cell.length_b   1.000
_cell.length_c   1.000
_cell.angle_alpha   90.00
_cell.angle_beta   90.00
_cell.angle_gamma   90.00
#
_symmetry.space_group_name_H-M   'P 1'
#
loop_
_entity.id
_entity.type
_entity.pdbx_description
1 polymer ?
#
loop_
_entity_poly.entity_id
_entity_poly.type
_entity_poly.pdbx_seq_one_letter_code
_entity_poly.pdbx_strand_id
1 'polypeptide(L)'
;MDVIFSIFLETFGDPIGQQPVPPAAVDHYQGKLPNRLLEYWQDHGWCGYGGGLFWLVNPQEYQGVVASWLAGTHFEACDTYHLIARSAFGDLYLWGEKTGSVLTIAAYHSRYLDGAHSSGDEERDNKIHGLLMWLMTECVYFDDLFEPARERLGTLGSDEMYGFVPALMLGGPDSLERLEKLKAVEHLVLLSQLSELEPYELTGEEDE
;
A
#
# COMPACT_ATOMS: atom_id res chain seq x y z
N MET A 1 -4.29 -8.91 20.23
CA MET A 1 -3.74 -9.59 19.05
C MET A 1 -4.63 -10.76 18.66
N ASP A 2 -5.24 -10.66 17.49
CA ASP A 2 -6.07 -11.70 16.88
C ASP A 2 -5.20 -12.74 16.14
N VAL A 3 -5.82 -13.84 15.71
CA VAL A 3 -5.13 -14.98 15.10
C VAL A 3 -4.53 -14.63 13.73
N ILE A 4 -5.20 -13.80 12.92
CA ILE A 4 -4.73 -13.47 11.58
C ILE A 4 -3.46 -12.62 11.66
N PHE A 5 -3.44 -11.63 12.56
CA PHE A 5 -2.26 -10.80 12.74
C PHE A 5 -1.07 -11.59 13.32
N SER A 6 -1.31 -12.55 14.23
CA SER A 6 -0.25 -13.46 14.69
C SER A 6 0.36 -14.26 13.53
N ILE A 7 -0.48 -14.83 12.65
CA ILE A 7 0.00 -15.57 11.46
C ILE A 7 0.76 -14.64 10.51
N PHE A 8 0.32 -13.39 10.38
CA PHE A 8 1.00 -12.36 9.59
C PHE A 8 2.42 -12.10 10.12
N LEU A 9 2.58 -11.95 11.44
CA LEU A 9 3.90 -11.81 12.05
C LEU A 9 4.76 -13.08 11.93
N GLU A 10 4.18 -14.28 12.05
CA GLU A 10 4.90 -15.53 11.84
C GLU A 10 5.39 -15.68 10.40
N THR A 11 4.63 -15.17 9.43
CA THR A 11 4.95 -15.22 8.00
C THR A 11 6.05 -14.21 7.63
N PHE A 12 5.94 -12.97 8.12
CA PHE A 12 6.82 -11.87 7.72
C PHE A 12 7.96 -11.55 8.69
N GLY A 13 7.97 -12.16 9.87
CA GLY A 13 8.95 -11.92 10.92
C GLY A 13 8.72 -10.60 11.68
N ASP A 14 9.73 -10.19 12.43
CA ASP A 14 9.65 -9.03 13.30
C ASP A 14 9.51 -7.71 12.51
N PRO A 15 8.69 -6.76 13.00
CA PRO A 15 8.51 -5.48 12.35
C PRO A 15 9.76 -4.59 12.41
N ILE A 16 10.07 -3.94 11.30
CA ILE A 16 11.20 -3.02 11.13
C ILE A 16 10.73 -1.56 11.07
N GLY A 17 11.62 -0.62 11.37
CA GLY A 17 11.34 0.81 11.19
C GLY A 17 10.14 1.32 12.00
N GLN A 18 9.85 0.70 13.15
CA GLN A 18 8.69 1.01 13.98
C GLN A 18 8.70 2.47 14.43
N GLN A 19 7.59 3.14 14.20
CA GLN A 19 7.30 4.47 14.69
C GLN A 19 6.07 4.40 15.60
N PRO A 20 6.18 4.81 16.87
CA PRO A 20 5.05 4.78 17.78
C PRO A 20 3.95 5.72 17.28
N VAL A 21 2.71 5.23 17.23
CA VAL A 21 1.58 6.04 16.79
C VAL A 21 1.11 6.92 17.96
N PRO A 22 1.11 8.26 17.81
CA PRO A 22 0.60 9.13 18.87
C PRO A 22 -0.90 8.89 19.10
N PRO A 23 -1.40 8.97 20.35
CA PRO A 23 -2.83 8.82 20.63
C PRO A 23 -3.71 9.76 19.82
N ALA A 24 -3.23 11.00 19.61
CA ALA A 24 -3.94 11.99 18.78
C ALA A 24 -4.12 11.55 17.32
N ALA A 25 -3.20 10.75 16.76
CA ALA A 25 -3.34 10.20 15.41
C ALA A 25 -4.40 9.09 15.39
N VAL A 26 -4.42 8.22 16.40
CA VAL A 26 -5.48 7.20 16.55
C VAL A 26 -6.85 7.87 16.65
N ASP A 27 -7.00 8.86 17.55
CA ASP A 27 -8.24 9.60 17.76
C ASP A 27 -8.70 10.32 16.47
N HIS A 28 -7.75 10.84 15.68
CA HIS A 28 -8.05 11.49 14.41
C HIS A 28 -8.70 10.55 13.39
N TYR A 29 -8.33 9.26 13.42
CA TYR A 29 -8.80 8.25 12.47
C TYR A 29 -9.92 7.34 13.02
N GLN A 30 -10.31 7.49 14.29
CA GLN A 30 -11.48 6.80 14.83
C GLN A 30 -12.73 7.11 14.00
N GLY A 31 -13.47 6.06 13.63
CA GLY A 31 -14.65 6.15 12.76
C GLY A 31 -14.33 6.41 11.28
N LYS A 32 -13.07 6.67 10.91
CA LYS A 32 -12.63 6.87 9.52
C LYS A 32 -11.92 5.64 8.95
N LEU A 33 -11.14 4.97 9.79
CA LEU A 33 -10.45 3.73 9.48
C LEU A 33 -11.06 2.57 10.28
N PRO A 34 -10.89 1.31 9.83
CA PRO A 34 -11.35 0.15 10.58
C PRO A 34 -10.71 0.09 11.97
N ASN A 35 -11.47 -0.33 12.97
CA ASN A 35 -11.01 -0.37 14.36
C ASN A 35 -9.83 -1.33 14.50
N ARG A 36 -9.84 -2.46 13.79
CA ARG A 36 -8.73 -3.43 13.79
C ARG A 36 -7.40 -2.81 13.34
N LEU A 37 -7.43 -1.97 12.31
CA LEU A 37 -6.22 -1.30 11.85
C LEU A 37 -5.65 -0.36 12.94
N LEU A 38 -6.53 0.36 13.62
CA LEU A 38 -6.14 1.26 14.71
C LEU A 38 -5.60 0.51 15.93
N GLU A 39 -6.11 -0.69 16.22
CA GLU A 39 -5.56 -1.59 17.24
C GLU A 39 -4.13 -2.01 16.87
N TYR A 40 -3.88 -2.42 15.63
CA TYR A 40 -2.53 -2.79 15.18
C TYR A 40 -1.54 -1.63 15.27
N TRP A 41 -1.98 -0.41 14.94
CA TRP A 41 -1.15 0.79 15.08
C TRP A 41 -0.81 1.10 16.54
N GLN A 42 -1.74 0.88 17.47
CA GLN A 42 -1.46 1.06 18.90
C GLN A 42 -0.44 0.05 19.41
N ASP A 43 -0.54 -1.20 18.97
CA ASP A 43 0.31 -2.30 19.43
C ASP A 43 1.71 -2.29 18.79
N HIS A 44 1.80 -1.96 17.50
CA HIS A 44 3.03 -2.14 16.69
C HIS A 44 3.58 -0.85 16.04
N GLY A 45 2.84 0.25 16.13
CA GLY A 45 3.20 1.47 15.44
C GLY A 45 2.97 1.41 13.93
N TRP A 46 3.44 2.44 13.23
CA TRP A 46 3.68 2.38 11.79
C TRP A 46 5.01 1.68 11.55
N CYS A 47 5.01 0.62 10.75
CA CYS A 47 6.17 -0.25 10.61
C CYS A 47 6.17 -1.06 9.32
N GLY A 48 7.36 -1.56 8.98
CA GLY A 48 7.61 -2.43 7.86
C GLY A 48 7.65 -3.90 8.27
N TYR A 49 7.27 -4.78 7.36
CA TYR A 49 7.21 -6.24 7.53
C TYR A 49 7.98 -6.92 6.40
N GLY A 50 8.41 -8.16 6.59
CA GLY A 50 9.15 -8.91 5.57
C GLY A 50 10.50 -8.28 5.23
N GLY A 51 11.17 -7.67 6.22
CA GLY A 51 12.40 -6.91 5.98
C GLY A 51 12.21 -5.66 5.12
N GLY A 52 10.99 -5.12 5.04
CA GLY A 52 10.64 -3.89 4.32
C GLY A 52 9.86 -4.11 3.02
N LEU A 53 9.40 -5.33 2.76
CA LEU A 53 8.57 -5.68 1.60
C LEU A 53 7.22 -4.95 1.62
N PHE A 54 6.67 -4.75 2.82
CA PHE A 54 5.38 -4.11 3.04
C PHE A 54 5.44 -3.19 4.25
N TRP A 55 4.66 -2.10 4.24
CA TRP A 55 4.63 -1.10 5.30
C TRP A 55 3.20 -0.68 5.63
N LEU A 56 2.86 -0.68 6.92
CA LEU A 56 1.75 0.09 7.46
C LEU A 56 2.25 1.51 7.72
N VAL A 57 1.56 2.50 7.17
CA VAL A 57 2.06 3.89 7.12
C VAL A 57 1.15 4.87 7.85
N ASN A 58 1.70 6.03 8.19
CA ASN A 58 0.92 7.19 8.61
C ASN A 58 0.22 7.82 7.38
N PRO A 59 -1.12 7.77 7.27
CA PRO A 59 -1.77 8.32 6.08
C PRO A 59 -1.58 9.83 5.92
N GLN A 60 -1.24 10.57 7.00
CA GLN A 60 -1.00 12.01 6.91
C GLN A 60 0.23 12.35 6.05
N GLU A 61 1.28 11.52 6.09
CA GLU A 61 2.50 11.73 5.31
C GLU A 61 2.26 11.54 3.80
N TYR A 62 1.24 10.76 3.45
CA TYR A 62 0.90 10.41 2.07
C TYR A 62 -0.31 11.15 1.52
N GLN A 63 -0.87 12.13 2.24
CA GLN A 63 -2.02 12.91 1.76
C GLN A 63 -1.77 13.56 0.39
N GLY A 64 -0.57 14.09 0.18
CA GLY A 64 -0.18 14.66 -1.12
C GLY A 64 -0.10 13.62 -2.24
N VAL A 65 0.35 12.40 -1.91
CA VAL A 65 0.39 11.27 -2.86
C VAL A 65 -1.04 10.90 -3.26
N VAL A 66 -1.92 10.66 -2.27
CA VAL A 66 -3.32 10.30 -2.53
C VAL A 66 -4.03 11.38 -3.34
N ALA A 67 -3.87 12.65 -2.96
CA ALA A 67 -4.45 13.77 -3.70
C ALA A 67 -3.95 13.80 -5.16
N SER A 68 -2.65 13.58 -5.37
CA SER A 68 -2.08 13.58 -6.73
C SER A 68 -2.58 12.42 -7.60
N TRP A 69 -2.76 11.23 -7.03
CA TRP A 69 -3.23 10.05 -7.76
C TRP A 69 -4.73 10.10 -8.08
N LEU A 70 -5.54 10.69 -7.19
CA LEU A 70 -6.98 10.72 -7.33
C LEU A 70 -7.52 11.99 -8.01
N ALA A 71 -6.71 13.04 -8.13
CA ALA A 71 -7.13 14.30 -8.75
C ALA A 71 -7.71 14.09 -10.16
N GLY A 72 -8.91 14.61 -10.40
CA GLY A 72 -9.61 14.52 -11.69
C GLY A 72 -10.23 13.14 -11.97
N THR A 73 -10.10 12.17 -11.07
CA THR A 73 -10.76 10.87 -11.19
C THR A 73 -12.14 10.89 -10.52
N HIS A 74 -12.97 9.88 -10.79
CA HIS A 74 -14.25 9.73 -10.11
C HIS A 74 -14.11 9.43 -8.60
N PHE A 75 -12.96 8.92 -8.16
CA PHE A 75 -12.69 8.64 -6.75
C PHE A 75 -12.63 9.91 -5.89
N GLU A 76 -12.13 11.02 -6.44
CA GLU A 76 -12.05 12.31 -5.74
C GLU A 76 -13.43 12.79 -5.24
N ALA A 77 -14.49 12.52 -6.01
CA ALA A 77 -15.87 12.86 -5.64
C ALA A 77 -16.57 11.77 -4.82
N CYS A 78 -16.07 10.54 -4.87
CA CYS A 78 -16.70 9.38 -4.24
C CYS A 78 -16.45 9.33 -2.73
N ASP A 79 -15.19 9.45 -2.32
CA ASP A 79 -14.80 9.28 -0.92
C ASP A 79 -13.55 10.11 -0.54
N THR A 80 -13.25 10.15 0.74
CA THR A 80 -11.96 10.57 1.27
C THR A 80 -11.12 9.31 1.49
N TYR A 81 -10.07 9.17 0.69
CA TYR A 81 -9.18 8.02 0.74
C TYR A 81 -7.95 8.29 1.60
N HIS A 82 -7.52 7.28 2.35
CA HIS A 82 -6.35 7.33 3.23
C HIS A 82 -5.41 6.19 2.86
N LEU A 83 -4.15 6.47 2.54
CA LEU A 83 -3.16 5.41 2.33
C LEU A 83 -2.84 4.74 3.66
N ILE A 84 -3.28 3.50 3.83
CA ILE A 84 -3.08 2.74 5.08
C ILE A 84 -1.84 1.86 5.01
N ALA A 85 -1.43 1.47 3.79
CA ALA A 85 -0.28 0.63 3.58
C ALA A 85 0.32 0.76 2.18
N ARG A 86 1.56 0.29 2.02
CA ARG A 86 2.25 0.20 0.73
C ARG A 86 3.20 -0.99 0.63
N SER A 87 3.51 -1.42 -0.59
CA SER A 87 4.63 -2.34 -0.85
C SER A 87 5.97 -1.60 -0.98
N ALA A 88 7.06 -2.36 -1.09
CA ALA A 88 8.39 -1.87 -1.38
C ALA A 88 8.52 -1.25 -2.78
N PHE A 89 7.61 -1.57 -3.71
CA PHE A 89 7.69 -1.21 -5.13
C PHE A 89 6.60 -0.26 -5.61
N GLY A 90 5.68 0.15 -4.72
CA GLY A 90 4.67 1.16 -5.02
C GLY A 90 3.27 0.62 -5.29
N ASP A 91 2.93 -0.57 -4.79
CA ASP A 91 1.53 -0.93 -4.57
C ASP A 91 1.02 -0.14 -3.38
N LEU A 92 -0.09 0.56 -3.55
CA LEU A 92 -0.68 1.46 -2.58
C LEU A 92 -2.06 0.94 -2.18
N TYR A 93 -2.30 0.77 -0.88
CA TYR A 93 -3.58 0.30 -0.35
C TYR A 93 -4.29 1.46 0.34
N LEU A 94 -5.30 2.01 -0.33
CA LEU A 94 -6.04 3.18 0.13
C LEU A 94 -7.38 2.74 0.71
N TRP A 95 -7.74 3.30 1.85
CA TRP A 95 -9.02 3.04 2.52
C TRP A 95 -10.00 4.20 2.29
N GLY A 96 -11.19 3.90 1.76
CA GLY A 96 -12.30 4.84 1.65
C GLY A 96 -13.01 5.06 2.99
N GLU A 97 -12.99 6.30 3.51
CA GLU A 97 -13.55 6.67 4.81
C GLU A 97 -15.04 6.32 4.94
N LYS A 98 -15.84 6.63 3.92
CA LYS A 98 -17.30 6.50 3.91
C LYS A 98 -17.78 5.18 3.31
N THR A 99 -17.17 4.73 2.22
CA THR A 99 -17.56 3.50 1.51
C THR A 99 -17.01 2.27 2.19
N GLY A 100 -15.89 2.38 2.92
CA GLY A 100 -15.15 1.23 3.42
C GLY A 100 -14.62 0.33 2.31
N SER A 101 -14.41 0.87 1.10
CA SER A 101 -13.70 0.17 0.03
C SER A 101 -12.20 0.28 0.21
N VAL A 102 -11.49 -0.73 -0.30
CA VAL A 102 -10.03 -0.71 -0.43
C VAL A 102 -9.72 -0.47 -1.90
N LEU A 103 -9.13 0.68 -2.21
CA LEU A 103 -8.62 1.02 -3.53
C LEU A 103 -7.14 0.67 -3.57
N THR A 104 -6.78 -0.30 -4.41
CA THR A 104 -5.38 -0.68 -4.61
C THR A 104 -4.85 -0.01 -5.88
N ILE A 105 -3.74 0.70 -5.80
CA ILE A 105 -3.08 1.35 -6.94
C ILE A 105 -1.68 0.75 -7.13
N ALA A 106 -1.41 0.21 -8.30
CA ALA A 106 -0.06 -0.14 -8.73
C ALA A 106 0.59 1.08 -9.40
N ALA A 107 1.34 1.86 -8.61
CA ALA A 107 1.89 3.15 -9.04
C ALA A 107 2.85 3.02 -10.23
N TYR A 108 3.53 1.88 -10.36
CA TYR A 108 4.49 1.62 -11.43
C TYR A 108 3.86 1.46 -12.82
N HIS A 109 2.55 1.20 -12.91
CA HIS A 109 1.80 1.09 -14.18
C HIS A 109 0.58 2.03 -14.26
N SER A 110 0.33 2.85 -13.25
CA SER A 110 -0.91 3.66 -13.15
C SER A 110 -2.16 2.79 -13.36
N ARG A 111 -2.24 1.69 -12.61
CA ARG A 111 -3.38 0.77 -12.62
C ARG A 111 -4.05 0.69 -11.25
N TYR A 112 -5.36 0.51 -11.21
CA TYR A 112 -6.09 0.34 -9.96
C TYR A 112 -7.11 -0.81 -9.95
N LEU A 113 -7.36 -1.34 -8.76
CA LEU A 113 -8.47 -2.22 -8.42
C LEU A 113 -9.30 -1.56 -7.33
N ASP A 114 -10.60 -1.42 -7.56
CA ASP A 114 -11.53 -0.91 -6.55
C ASP A 114 -12.25 -2.07 -5.86
N GLY A 115 -12.11 -2.16 -4.54
CA GLY A 115 -12.77 -3.16 -3.72
C GLY A 115 -14.25 -2.85 -3.53
N ALA A 116 -15.03 -3.86 -3.17
CA ALA A 116 -16.43 -3.67 -2.81
C ALA A 116 -16.58 -2.69 -1.63
N HIS A 117 -17.75 -2.05 -1.50
CA HIS A 117 -18.10 -1.21 -0.36
C HIS A 117 -18.37 -2.07 0.89
N SER A 118 -18.25 -1.51 2.08
CA SER A 118 -18.62 -2.15 3.35
C SER A 118 -19.95 -1.61 3.87
N SER A 119 -20.72 -2.47 4.53
CA SER A 119 -22.04 -2.14 5.09
C SER A 119 -22.03 -1.92 6.62
N GLY A 120 -20.88 -2.07 7.28
CA GLY A 120 -20.71 -1.84 8.73
C GLY A 120 -19.32 -2.18 9.24
N ASP A 121 -19.06 -1.88 10.53
CA ASP A 121 -17.72 -1.99 11.13
C ASP A 121 -17.14 -3.41 11.11
N GLU A 122 -17.95 -4.44 11.31
CA GLU A 122 -17.50 -5.83 11.23
C GLU A 122 -16.97 -6.18 9.84
N GLU A 123 -17.65 -5.73 8.78
CA GLU A 123 -17.19 -5.96 7.41
C GLU A 123 -15.93 -5.14 7.10
N ARG A 124 -15.81 -3.92 7.63
CA ARG A 124 -14.62 -3.09 7.51
C ARG A 124 -13.41 -3.77 8.15
N ASP A 125 -13.58 -4.30 9.35
CA ASP A 125 -12.55 -5.04 10.08
C ASP A 125 -12.17 -6.35 9.36
N ASN A 126 -13.15 -7.09 8.84
CA ASN A 126 -12.91 -8.29 8.06
C ASN A 126 -12.13 -8.02 6.76
N LYS A 127 -12.31 -6.85 6.13
CA LYS A 127 -11.51 -6.46 4.96
C LYS A 127 -10.06 -6.18 5.31
N ILE A 128 -9.75 -5.69 6.51
CA ILE A 128 -8.35 -5.57 6.95
C ILE A 128 -7.74 -6.96 7.11
N HIS A 129 -8.45 -7.94 7.67
CA HIS A 129 -7.97 -9.32 7.69
C HIS A 129 -7.77 -9.86 6.28
N GLY A 130 -8.72 -9.62 5.37
CA GLY A 130 -8.61 -10.01 3.97
C GLY A 130 -7.38 -9.40 3.29
N LEU A 131 -7.09 -8.12 3.55
CA LEU A 131 -5.89 -7.45 3.06
C LEU A 131 -4.61 -8.10 3.59
N LEU A 132 -4.52 -8.36 4.90
CA LEU A 132 -3.36 -9.04 5.50
C LEU A 132 -3.17 -10.46 4.94
N MET A 133 -4.26 -11.19 4.75
CA MET A 133 -4.23 -12.51 4.13
C MET A 133 -3.77 -12.44 2.69
N TRP A 134 -4.31 -11.52 1.89
CA TRP A 134 -3.89 -11.30 0.51
C TRP A 134 -2.39 -10.98 0.43
N LEU A 135 -1.88 -10.14 1.32
CA LEU A 135 -0.44 -9.83 1.40
C LEU A 135 0.42 -11.06 1.71
N MET A 136 -0.07 -12.02 2.50
CA MET A 136 0.64 -13.26 2.81
C MET A 136 0.59 -14.29 1.68
N THR A 137 -0.47 -14.29 0.87
CA THR A 137 -0.72 -15.34 -0.13
C THR A 137 -0.38 -14.97 -1.55
N GLU A 138 -0.46 -13.68 -1.89
CA GLU A 138 -0.19 -13.18 -3.23
C GLU A 138 1.18 -12.51 -3.27
N CYS A 139 1.99 -12.90 -4.26
CA CYS A 139 3.28 -12.25 -4.48
C CYS A 139 3.03 -10.80 -4.87
N VAL A 140 3.60 -9.86 -4.12
CA VAL A 140 3.87 -8.51 -4.63
C VAL A 140 4.49 -8.67 -6.02
N TYR A 141 4.05 -7.93 -7.03
CA TYR A 141 4.37 -8.20 -8.44
C TYR A 141 5.89 -8.33 -8.72
N PHE A 142 6.72 -7.70 -7.88
CA PHE A 142 8.19 -7.73 -7.94
C PHE A 142 8.83 -8.44 -6.73
N ASP A 143 8.15 -9.41 -6.12
CA ASP A 143 8.66 -10.15 -4.95
C ASP A 143 9.98 -10.89 -5.27
N ASP A 144 10.12 -11.39 -6.50
CA ASP A 144 11.36 -12.00 -7.01
C ASP A 144 12.54 -11.02 -7.08
N LEU A 145 12.26 -9.72 -7.23
CA LEU A 145 13.25 -8.65 -7.19
C LEU A 145 13.53 -8.14 -5.77
N PHE A 146 12.70 -8.46 -4.77
CA PHE A 146 12.82 -7.88 -3.43
C PHE A 146 14.13 -8.24 -2.74
N GLU A 147 14.43 -9.52 -2.61
CA GLU A 147 15.66 -9.98 -1.96
C GLU A 147 16.92 -9.48 -2.70
N PRO A 148 17.04 -9.63 -4.04
CA PRO A 148 18.15 -9.05 -4.78
C PRO A 148 18.27 -7.53 -4.66
N ALA A 149 17.15 -6.80 -4.65
CA ALA A 149 17.15 -5.34 -4.47
C ALA A 149 17.63 -4.96 -3.08
N ARG A 150 17.18 -5.69 -2.04
CA ARG A 150 17.60 -5.48 -0.65
C ARG A 150 19.08 -5.75 -0.45
N GLU A 151 19.62 -6.82 -1.04
CA GLU A 151 21.06 -7.13 -0.98
C GLU A 151 21.91 -6.05 -1.64
N ARG A 152 21.46 -5.52 -2.79
CA ARG A 152 22.23 -4.53 -3.56
C ARG A 152 22.08 -3.10 -3.05
N LEU A 153 20.86 -2.67 -2.75
CA LEU A 153 20.50 -1.28 -2.42
C LEU A 153 20.38 -1.05 -0.91
N GLY A 154 20.38 -2.13 -0.12
CA GLY A 154 20.17 -2.12 1.32
C GLY A 154 18.69 -2.05 1.70
N THR A 155 18.40 -2.37 2.97
CA THR A 155 17.05 -2.30 3.55
C THR A 155 16.44 -0.90 3.43
N LEU A 156 15.14 -0.85 3.12
CA LEU A 156 14.36 0.37 3.05
C LEU A 156 14.15 0.99 4.43
N GLY A 157 14.27 2.31 4.51
CA GLY A 157 13.68 3.11 5.57
C GLY A 157 12.17 3.25 5.42
N SER A 158 11.51 3.77 6.47
CA SER A 158 10.05 3.95 6.49
C SER A 158 9.53 4.90 5.40
N ASP A 159 10.35 5.86 4.99
CA ASP A 159 10.06 6.84 3.94
C ASP A 159 10.68 6.48 2.58
N GLU A 160 11.21 5.27 2.42
CA GLU A 160 11.91 4.81 1.21
C GLU A 160 11.16 3.70 0.47
N MET A 161 11.33 3.65 -0.84
CA MET A 161 10.86 2.58 -1.72
C MET A 161 11.91 2.21 -2.76
N TYR A 162 11.79 1.03 -3.36
CA TYR A 162 12.50 0.70 -4.60
C TYR A 162 11.67 1.19 -5.78
N GLY A 163 12.28 1.98 -6.65
CA GLY A 163 11.64 2.50 -7.85
C GLY A 163 12.52 2.31 -9.08
N PHE A 164 11.88 2.12 -10.23
CA PHE A 164 12.58 1.96 -11.51
C PHE A 164 13.02 3.32 -12.06
N VAL A 165 14.28 3.40 -12.49
CA VAL A 165 14.88 4.59 -13.11
C VAL A 165 15.49 4.20 -14.48
N PRO A 166 14.87 4.61 -15.61
CA PRO A 166 13.64 5.40 -15.71
C PRO A 166 12.38 4.61 -15.28
N ALA A 167 11.29 5.33 -14.98
CA ALA A 167 10.01 4.71 -14.63
C ALA A 167 9.51 3.78 -15.75
N LEU A 168 8.87 2.66 -15.36
CA LEU A 168 8.40 1.63 -16.30
C LEU A 168 7.42 2.20 -17.34
N MET A 169 6.54 3.13 -16.93
CA MET A 169 5.61 3.84 -17.83
C MET A 169 6.29 4.60 -18.98
N LEU A 170 7.59 4.87 -18.87
CA LEU A 170 8.40 5.50 -19.93
C LEU A 170 9.10 4.47 -20.83
N GLY A 171 8.76 3.18 -20.73
CA GLY A 171 9.35 2.09 -21.50
C GLY A 171 10.69 1.58 -20.95
N GLY A 172 10.98 1.82 -19.67
CA GLY A 172 12.14 1.25 -18.99
C GLY A 172 11.99 -0.26 -18.73
N PRO A 173 13.08 -1.03 -18.66
CA PRO A 173 13.00 -2.44 -18.32
C PRO A 173 12.76 -2.63 -16.82
N ASP A 174 12.01 -3.67 -16.48
CA ASP A 174 11.69 -4.15 -15.13
C ASP A 174 12.84 -4.98 -14.52
N SER A 175 14.08 -4.53 -14.70
CA SER A 175 15.26 -5.27 -14.25
C SER A 175 15.84 -4.74 -12.95
N LEU A 176 16.48 -5.63 -12.18
CA LEU A 176 17.16 -5.28 -10.93
C LEU A 176 18.11 -4.10 -11.13
N GLU A 177 18.87 -4.04 -12.23
CA GLU A 177 19.83 -2.97 -12.57
C GLU A 177 19.21 -1.57 -12.56
N ARG A 178 17.92 -1.48 -12.88
CA ARG A 178 17.18 -0.21 -12.95
C ARG A 178 16.50 0.19 -11.65
N LEU A 179 16.54 -0.66 -10.62
CA LEU A 179 16.04 -0.28 -9.31
C LEU A 179 17.01 0.66 -8.61
N GLU A 180 16.45 1.72 -8.06
CA GLU A 180 17.10 2.63 -7.12
C GLU A 180 16.28 2.73 -5.84
N LYS A 181 16.96 3.05 -4.74
CA LYS A 181 16.32 3.35 -3.46
C LYS A 181 15.98 4.83 -3.42
N LEU A 182 14.68 5.14 -3.39
CA LEU A 182 14.14 6.48 -3.57
C LEU A 182 13.25 6.87 -2.39
N LYS A 183 13.03 8.18 -2.22
CA LYS A 183 12.02 8.67 -1.27
C LYS A 183 10.62 8.41 -1.82
N ALA A 184 9.81 7.75 -1.01
CA ALA A 184 8.53 7.19 -1.44
C ALA A 184 7.55 8.28 -1.87
N VAL A 185 7.38 9.34 -1.06
CA VAL A 185 6.42 10.41 -1.35
C VAL A 185 6.74 11.10 -2.68
N GLU A 186 7.99 11.53 -2.85
CA GLU A 186 8.46 12.25 -4.03
C GLU A 186 8.36 11.39 -5.29
N HIS A 187 8.76 10.12 -5.20
CA HIS A 187 8.70 9.22 -6.35
C HIS A 187 7.25 8.89 -6.73
N LEU A 188 6.38 8.61 -5.75
CA LEU A 188 4.97 8.31 -6.02
C LEU A 188 4.22 9.52 -6.62
N VAL A 189 4.54 10.75 -6.18
CA VAL A 189 4.00 11.99 -6.79
C VAL A 189 4.56 12.22 -8.20
N LEU A 190 5.78 11.79 -8.48
CA LEU A 190 6.31 11.82 -9.85
C LEU A 190 5.55 10.81 -10.73
N LEU A 191 5.36 9.58 -10.26
CA LEU A 191 4.68 8.52 -11.02
C LEU A 191 3.23 8.88 -11.37
N SER A 192 2.49 9.51 -10.46
CA SER A 192 1.10 9.96 -10.70
C SER A 192 0.96 10.98 -11.84
N GLN A 193 2.05 11.62 -12.26
CA GLN A 193 2.06 12.61 -13.33
C GLN A 193 2.48 12.04 -14.68
N LEU A 194 2.88 10.76 -14.75
CA LEU A 194 3.40 10.14 -15.97
C LEU A 194 2.32 9.55 -16.87
N SER A 195 1.20 9.11 -16.29
CA SER A 195 0.08 8.49 -17.02
C SER A 195 -1.23 8.70 -16.26
N GLU A 196 -2.35 8.62 -16.98
CA GLU A 196 -3.67 8.55 -16.36
C GLU A 196 -3.85 7.24 -15.59
N LEU A 197 -4.59 7.29 -14.50
CA LEU A 197 -4.91 6.16 -13.66
C LEU A 197 -6.08 5.37 -14.27
N GLU A 198 -5.83 4.14 -14.68
CA GLU A 198 -6.81 3.28 -15.37
C GLU A 198 -7.11 2.00 -14.56
N PRO A 199 -8.31 1.41 -14.67
CA PRO A 199 -8.59 0.14 -14.01
C PRO A 199 -7.69 -0.97 -14.58
N TYR A 200 -7.41 -2.02 -13.80
CA TYR A 200 -6.86 -3.24 -14.36
C TYR A 200 -7.85 -3.83 -15.36
N GLU A 201 -7.38 -4.08 -16.59
CA GLU A 201 -8.12 -4.90 -17.54
C GLU A 201 -8.03 -6.34 -17.03
N LEU A 202 -9.15 -6.87 -16.53
CA LEU A 202 -9.32 -8.31 -16.46
C LEU A 202 -9.36 -8.77 -17.92
N THR A 203 -8.22 -9.25 -18.45
CA THR A 203 -8.25 -10.02 -19.69
C THR A 203 -9.21 -11.15 -19.42
N GLY A 204 -10.40 -11.09 -20.02
CA GLY A 204 -11.32 -12.20 -19.99
C GLY A 204 -10.54 -13.42 -20.42
N GLU A 205 -10.57 -14.47 -19.61
CA GLU A 205 -10.30 -15.80 -20.12
C GLU A 205 -11.17 -15.93 -21.37
N GLU A 206 -10.53 -15.98 -22.54
CA GLU A 206 -11.21 -16.42 -23.74
C GLU A 206 -11.68 -17.84 -23.42
N ASP A 207 -12.99 -18.00 -23.26
CA ASP A 207 -13.65 -19.28 -23.23
C ASP A 207 -13.27 -20.04 -24.53
N GLU A 208 -12.23 -20.87 -24.46
CA GLU A 208 -11.94 -21.94 -25.44
C GLU A 208 -12.51 -23.28 -24.99
#